data_AF-A0A965LAG5-F1
#
_entry.id   AF-A0A965LAG5-F1
#
_cell.length_a   1.000
_cell.length_b   1.000
_cell.length_c   1.000
_cell.angle_alpha   90.00
_cell.angle_beta   90.00
_cell.angle_gamma   90.00
#
_symmetry.space_group_name_H-M   'P 1'
#
loop_
_entity.id
_entity.type
_entity.pdbx_description
1 polymer ?
#
loop_
_entity_poly.entity_id
_entity_poly.type
_entity_poly.pdbx_seq_one_letter_code
_entity_poly.pdbx_strand_id
1 'polypeptide(L)' 'MQRPTPSRTSTALAIAAALGLAGLGLTACGGGGATTAIQTQTTGQQLIDLKAALDAGVITQREYDAKRRDILRQH' A
#
# COMPACT_ATOMS: atom_id res chain seq x y z
N MET A 1 -6.49 -31.73 -24.30
CA MET A 1 -7.64 -31.65 -23.36
C MET A 1 -7.23 -32.29 -22.04
N GLN A 2 -6.88 -31.52 -21.01
CA GLN A 2 -6.94 -31.97 -19.60
C GLN A 2 -6.84 -30.74 -18.69
N ARG A 3 -7.91 -30.50 -17.93
CA ARG A 3 -7.88 -29.64 -16.74
C ARG A 3 -7.10 -30.38 -15.65
N PRO A 4 -6.30 -29.67 -14.86
CA PRO A 4 -6.57 -29.69 -13.42
C PRO A 4 -6.38 -28.32 -12.75
N THR A 5 -7.31 -27.96 -11.86
CA THR A 5 -7.04 -27.06 -10.72
C THR A 5 -6.23 -27.84 -9.67
N PRO A 6 -5.32 -27.20 -8.92
CA PRO A 6 -5.64 -26.77 -7.54
C PRO A 6 -4.89 -25.48 -7.12
N SER A 7 -5.56 -24.49 -6.54
CA SER A 7 -5.71 -24.27 -5.09
C SER A 7 -4.43 -24.47 -4.25
N ARG A 8 -3.95 -23.32 -3.76
CA ARG A 8 -3.38 -23.10 -2.42
C ARG A 8 -1.98 -23.67 -2.15
N THR A 9 -1.26 -22.81 -1.42
CA THR A 9 -0.15 -23.11 -0.51
C THR A 9 1.15 -23.56 -1.15
N SER A 10 2.16 -22.69 -1.08
CA SER A 10 3.52 -23.12 -0.79
C SER A 10 4.31 -21.94 -0.21
N THR A 11 4.15 -21.77 1.10
CA THR A 11 5.24 -21.44 2.01
C THR A 11 6.37 -22.43 1.76
N ALA A 12 7.29 -22.08 0.86
CA ALA A 12 8.50 -22.82 0.60
C ALA A 12 9.66 -22.00 1.16
N LEU A 13 10.00 -22.24 2.43
CA LEU A 13 11.30 -21.87 2.93
C LEU A 13 11.91 -23.07 3.66
N ALA A 14 13.00 -23.56 3.06
CA ALA A 14 14.12 -24.22 3.72
C ALA A 14 13.83 -25.56 4.42
N ILE A 15 13.81 -26.68 3.69
CA ILE A 15 15.01 -27.45 3.31
C ILE A 15 15.65 -28.14 4.53
N ALA A 16 15.17 -29.34 4.84
CA ALA A 16 15.96 -30.41 5.44
C ALA A 16 15.97 -31.57 4.44
N ALA A 17 17.16 -31.93 3.98
CA ALA A 17 17.42 -32.66 2.77
C ALA A 17 16.95 -34.13 2.78
N ALA A 18 16.05 -34.47 1.85
CA ALA A 18 16.05 -35.71 1.08
C ALA A 18 14.95 -35.65 0.00
N LEU A 19 15.32 -35.99 -1.24
CA LEU A 19 14.51 -36.07 -2.47
C LEU A 19 14.20 -34.75 -3.20
N GLY A 20 14.75 -34.63 -4.41
CA GLY A 20 14.20 -33.73 -5.42
C GLY A 20 15.23 -33.12 -6.37
N LEU A 21 15.86 -33.95 -7.20
CA LEU A 21 16.39 -33.48 -8.49
C LEU A 21 15.21 -32.96 -9.33
N ALA A 22 15.07 -31.64 -9.47
CA ALA A 22 14.40 -31.04 -10.63
C ALA A 22 14.59 -29.52 -10.67
N GLY A 23 15.25 -29.06 -11.73
CA GLY A 23 14.73 -27.92 -12.50
C GLY A 23 15.16 -26.53 -12.05
N LEU A 24 16.23 -26.05 -12.69
CA LEU A 24 16.37 -24.63 -12.99
C LEU A 24 15.09 -24.11 -13.68
N GLY A 25 14.60 -22.93 -13.29
CA GLY A 25 13.49 -22.29 -13.98
C GLY A 25 13.15 -20.94 -13.39
N LEU A 26 13.97 -19.93 -13.70
CA LEU A 26 13.62 -18.52 -13.61
C LEU A 26 12.34 -18.23 -14.41
N THR A 27 11.65 -17.14 -14.07
CA THR A 27 10.35 -16.64 -14.59
C THR A 27 9.18 -17.16 -13.73
N ALA A 28 8.36 -16.31 -13.08
CA ALA A 28 7.87 -15.04 -13.54
C ALA A 28 7.91 -13.99 -12.43
N CYS A 29 8.60 -12.89 -12.75
CA CYS A 29 8.27 -11.57 -12.26
C CYS A 29 6.79 -11.30 -12.56
N GLY A 30 5.92 -11.55 -11.59
CA GLY A 30 4.54 -11.10 -11.60
C GLY A 30 4.44 -9.90 -10.69
N GLY A 31 5.04 -8.77 -11.11
CA GLY A 31 4.81 -7.47 -10.49
C GLY A 31 3.32 -7.17 -10.54
N GLY A 32 2.62 -7.50 -9.46
CA GLY A 32 1.26 -7.06 -9.22
C GLY A 32 1.32 -5.55 -9.14
N GLY A 33 0.98 -4.89 -10.23
CA GLY A 33 0.66 -3.47 -10.25
C GLY A 33 -0.54 -3.26 -9.34
N ALA A 34 -0.27 -3.13 -8.04
CA ALA A 34 -1.11 -2.33 -7.18
C ALA A 34 -1.00 -0.92 -7.77
N THR A 35 -1.95 -0.58 -8.65
CA THR A 35 -2.28 0.82 -8.86
C THR A 35 -2.84 1.25 -7.50
N THR A 36 -1.94 1.63 -6.60
CA THR A 36 -2.32 2.51 -5.51
C THR A 36 -2.81 3.72 -6.27
N ALA A 37 -4.13 3.88 -6.37
CA ALA A 37 -4.72 5.14 -6.77
C ALA A 37 -4.18 6.12 -5.73
N ILE A 38 -3.06 6.77 -6.05
CA ILE A 38 -2.55 7.89 -5.29
C ILE A 38 -3.67 8.90 -5.46
N GLN A 39 -4.58 8.93 -4.49
CA GLN A 39 -5.51 10.03 -4.35
C GLN A 39 -4.62 11.20 -3.96
N THR A 40 -4.01 11.81 -4.98
CA THR A 40 -3.22 13.03 -4.84
C THR A 40 -4.24 14.11 -4.53
N GLN A 41 -4.69 14.15 -3.28
CA GLN A 41 -5.42 15.30 -2.79
C GLN A 41 -4.51 16.51 -3.00
N THR A 42 -5.04 17.49 -3.71
CA THR A 42 -4.34 18.76 -3.88
C THR A 42 -4.15 19.40 -2.50
N THR A 43 -3.11 20.22 -2.36
CA THR A 43 -2.84 21.00 -1.14
C THR A 43 -4.10 21.73 -0.66
N GLY A 44 -4.89 22.27 -1.59
CA GLY A 44 -6.17 22.91 -1.30
C GLY A 44 -7.19 21.98 -0.65
N GLN A 45 -7.35 20.75 -1.15
CA GLN A 45 -8.28 19.79 -0.58
C GLN A 45 -7.88 19.39 0.85
N GLN A 46 -6.58 19.17 1.08
CA GLN A 46 -6.08 18.84 2.42
C GLN A 46 -6.34 19.97 3.42
N LEU A 47 -6.22 21.22 3.00
CA LEU A 47 -6.52 22.39 3.84
C LEU A 47 -8.01 22.54 4.14
N ILE A 48 -8.88 22.24 3.18
CA ILE A 48 -10.34 22.24 3.37
C ILE A 48 -10.74 21.15 4.37
N ASP A 49 -10.22 19.93 4.20
CA ASP A 49 -10.51 18.80 5.09
C ASP A 49 -10.01 19.08 6.52
N LEU A 50 -8.82 19.69 6.64
CA LEU A 50 -8.27 20.11 7.93
C LEU A 50 -9.15 21.18 8.62
N LYS A 51 -9.70 22.13 7.85
CA LYS A 51 -10.64 23.14 8.36
C LYS A 51 -11.96 22.50 8.82
N ALA A 52 -12.48 21.54 8.05
CA ALA A 52 -13.69 20.82 8.41
C ALA A 52 -13.52 20.02 9.72
N ALA A 53 -12.36 19.38 9.92
CA ALA A 53 -12.06 18.66 11.15
C ALA A 53 -12.02 19.59 12.39
N LEU A 54 -11.50 20.82 12.23
CA LEU A 54 -11.52 21.83 13.29
C LEU A 54 -12.96 22.26 13.60
N ASP A 55 -13.74 22.58 12.57
CA ASP A 55 -15.12 23.06 12.72
C ASP A 55 -16.02 21.98 13.34
N ALA A 56 -15.73 20.70 13.05
CA ALA A 56 -16.37 19.55 13.68
C ALA A 56 -15.88 19.27 15.13
N GLY A 57 -14.89 20.03 15.62
CA GLY A 57 -14.31 19.84 16.95
C GLY A 57 -13.47 18.56 17.10
N VAL A 58 -13.12 17.90 15.99
CA VAL A 58 -12.31 16.68 15.97
C VAL A 58 -10.85 16.98 16.33
N ILE A 59 -10.38 18.17 15.95
CA ILE A 59 -9.04 18.68 16.29
C ILE A 59 -9.14 20.03 16.97
N THR A 60 -8.10 20.37 17.72
CA THR A 60 -7.96 21.68 18.37
C THR A 60 -7.33 22.71 17.45
N GLN A 61 -7.47 24.00 17.81
CA GLN A 61 -6.84 25.07 17.01
C GLN A 61 -5.32 24.94 16.88
N ARG A 62 -4.65 24.46 17.94
CA ARG A 62 -3.20 24.26 17.91
C ARG A 62 -2.78 23.21 16.89
N GLU A 63 -3.55 22.13 16.77
CA GLU A 63 -3.30 21.04 15.82
C GLU A 63 -3.62 21.47 14.39
N TYR A 64 -4.69 22.24 14.21
CA TYR A 64 -5.01 22.87 12.93
C TYR A 64 -3.84 23.72 12.42
N ASP A 65 -3.35 24.65 13.26
CA ASP A 65 -2.28 25.56 12.85
C ASP A 65 -0.96 24.82 12.56
N ALA A 66 -0.63 23.79 13.33
CA ALA A 66 0.54 22.96 13.09
C ALA A 66 0.45 22.24 11.74
N LYS A 67 -0.65 21.52 11.50
CA LYS A 67 -0.86 20.76 10.26
C LYS A 67 -0.96 21.67 9.04
N ARG A 68 -1.61 22.83 9.17
CA ARG A 68 -1.70 23.84 8.10
C ARG A 68 -0.32 24.33 7.67
N ARG A 69 0.58 24.60 8.63
CA ARG A 69 1.96 24.99 8.32
C ARG A 69 2.74 23.85 7.67
N ASP A 70 2.55 22.62 8.11
CA ASP A 70 3.22 21.46 7.49
C ASP A 70 2.82 21.27 6.04
N ILE A 71 1.51 21.31 5.75
CA ILE A 71 0.97 21.18 4.40
C ILE A 71 1.52 22.29 3.48
N LEU A 72 1.59 23.53 3.98
CA LEU A 72 2.12 24.66 3.21
C LEU A 72 3.64 24.64 3.03
N ARG A 73 4.39 23.92 3.86
CA ARG A 73 5.85 23.77 3.71
C ARG A 73 6.25 22.68 2.72
N GLN A 74 5.34 21.76 2.42
CA GLN A 74 5.58 20.64 1.52
C GLN A 74 5.39 20.99 0.03
N HIS A 75 5.04 22.25 -0.27
CA HIS A 75 4.80 22.80 -1.61
C HIS A 75 5.51 24.13 -1.78
#